data_AF-A0A940STI0-F1
#
_entry.id   AF-A0A940STI0-F1
#
_cell.length_a   1.000
_cell.length_b   1.000
_cell.length_c   1.000
_cell.angle_alpha   90.00
_cell.angle_beta   90.00
_cell.angle_gamma   90.00
#
_symmetry.space_group_name_H-M   'P 1'
#
loop_
_entity.id
_entity.type
_entity.pdbx_description
1 polymer ?
#
loop_
_entity_poly.entity_id
_entity_poly.type
_entity_poly.pdbx_seq_one_letter_code
_entity_poly.pdbx_strand_id
1 'polypeptide(L)'
;MDRRDKTNYYLDIAEAVSERSTCLRRKFGAIVVKNDEIISTGYNGAPRGRKNCSDLDYCYRERLQVPRGQRYELCRSVHAEANAIISASRADLLGSVIYLACHDAATNQLDGAVEPCSMCKRLILNAGIRYDYADTHIHSYHDWYPTPVDGTPTYIQRSQSLRRHFNSLTWSAGINYSSGPWVMKANAGKSFRVPIPKELGADGINYHIFRYERGNASLDAEESYQLDMALCWDNGQMS
;
A
#
# COMPACT_ATOMS: atom_id res chain seq x y z
N MET A 1 -20.05 -27.06 13.17
CA MET A 1 -18.77 -26.32 13.15
C MET A 1 -19.00 -25.13 12.26
N ASP A 2 -18.92 -23.91 12.80
CA ASP A 2 -19.20 -22.72 12.01
C ASP A 2 -18.08 -22.49 10.98
N ARG A 3 -18.45 -22.09 9.76
CA ARG A 3 -17.48 -21.85 8.69
C ARG A 3 -16.70 -20.58 9.04
N ARG A 4 -15.38 -20.70 9.12
CA ARG A 4 -14.50 -19.55 9.40
C ARG A 4 -14.67 -18.47 8.34
N ASP A 5 -14.69 -17.21 8.77
CA ASP A 5 -14.78 -16.06 7.86
C ASP A 5 -13.49 -15.93 7.03
N LYS A 6 -13.62 -15.30 5.87
CA LYS A 6 -12.52 -15.18 4.91
C LYS A 6 -11.37 -14.33 5.46
N THR A 7 -11.66 -13.26 6.16
CA THR A 7 -10.64 -12.35 6.70
C THR A 7 -9.75 -13.07 7.70
N ASN A 8 -10.33 -13.77 8.67
CA ASN A 8 -9.57 -14.56 9.64
C ASN A 8 -8.86 -15.72 8.97
N TYR A 9 -9.47 -16.39 7.98
CA TYR A 9 -8.77 -17.40 7.17
C TYR A 9 -7.49 -16.87 6.52
N TYR A 10 -7.54 -15.69 5.89
CA TYR A 10 -6.36 -15.07 5.28
C TYR A 10 -5.35 -14.58 6.31
N LEU A 11 -5.80 -14.05 7.44
CA LEU A 11 -4.92 -13.64 8.54
C LEU A 11 -4.20 -14.83 9.17
N ASP A 12 -4.87 -15.98 9.37
CA ASP A 12 -4.23 -17.20 9.88
C ASP A 12 -3.14 -17.71 8.93
N ILE A 13 -3.36 -17.59 7.62
CA ILE A 13 -2.34 -17.97 6.63
C ILE A 13 -1.18 -16.98 6.67
N ALA A 14 -1.44 -15.67 6.78
CA ALA A 14 -0.40 -14.68 6.96
C ALA A 14 0.41 -14.93 8.24
N GLU A 15 -0.25 -15.36 9.31
CA GLU A 15 0.37 -15.78 10.57
C GLU A 15 1.28 -16.99 10.35
N ALA A 16 0.80 -18.05 9.68
CA ALA A 16 1.61 -19.21 9.34
C ALA A 16 2.82 -18.84 8.46
N VAL A 17 2.67 -17.91 7.52
CA VAL A 17 3.79 -17.40 6.71
C VAL A 17 4.82 -16.68 7.59
N SER A 18 4.37 -15.97 8.63
CA SER A 18 5.25 -15.24 9.55
C SER A 18 6.20 -16.16 10.34
N GLU A 19 5.84 -17.42 10.54
CA GLU A 19 6.66 -18.42 11.23
C GLU A 19 7.99 -18.70 10.51
N ARG A 20 8.05 -18.43 9.19
CA ARG A 20 9.29 -18.53 8.40
C ARG A 20 10.21 -17.31 8.54
N SER A 21 9.79 -16.28 9.27
CA SER A 21 10.60 -15.09 9.53
C SER A 21 11.92 -15.44 10.20
N THR A 22 12.97 -14.77 9.77
CA THR A 22 14.32 -14.91 10.32
C THR A 22 14.78 -13.65 11.07
N CYS A 23 13.84 -12.76 11.39
CA CYS A 23 14.10 -11.53 12.13
C CYS A 23 14.02 -11.77 13.64
N LEU A 24 15.00 -11.28 14.38
CA LEU A 24 15.08 -11.41 15.84
C LEU A 24 14.18 -10.44 16.62
N ARG A 25 13.60 -9.43 15.93
CA ARG A 25 12.77 -8.40 16.57
C ARG A 25 11.28 -8.69 16.46
N ARG A 26 10.82 -8.93 15.23
CA ARG A 26 9.40 -9.06 14.88
C ARG A 26 9.29 -10.04 13.73
N LYS A 27 8.38 -11.00 13.84
CA LYS A 27 8.09 -11.98 12.80
C LYS A 27 6.88 -11.49 12.01
N PHE A 28 7.11 -11.00 10.80
CA PHE A 28 6.06 -10.53 9.91
C PHE A 28 5.80 -11.56 8.82
N GLY A 29 4.53 -11.78 8.53
CA GLY A 29 4.05 -12.56 7.39
C GLY A 29 2.98 -11.79 6.64
N ALA A 30 3.07 -11.79 5.32
CA ALA A 30 2.18 -11.08 4.43
C ALA A 30 1.69 -12.02 3.33
N ILE A 31 0.42 -11.91 2.97
CA ILE A 31 -0.13 -12.55 1.78
C ILE A 31 -0.91 -11.55 0.95
N VAL A 32 -0.87 -11.71 -0.37
CA VAL A 32 -1.67 -10.93 -1.30
C VAL A 32 -2.75 -11.83 -1.88
N VAL A 33 -4.00 -11.36 -1.81
CA VAL A 33 -5.18 -12.10 -2.24
C VAL A 33 -5.93 -11.31 -3.31
N LYS A 34 -6.34 -11.99 -4.38
CA LYS A 34 -7.19 -11.44 -5.43
C LYS A 34 -8.19 -12.51 -5.86
N ASN A 35 -9.47 -12.15 -5.94
CA ASN A 35 -10.55 -13.08 -6.33
C ASN A 35 -10.56 -14.38 -5.51
N ASP A 36 -10.40 -14.26 -4.19
CA ASP A 36 -10.23 -15.35 -3.22
C ASP A 36 -8.98 -16.25 -3.39
N GLU A 37 -8.10 -15.95 -4.34
CA GLU A 37 -6.86 -16.70 -4.58
C GLU A 37 -5.65 -15.98 -3.99
N ILE A 38 -4.74 -16.75 -3.38
CA ILE A 38 -3.48 -16.22 -2.85
C ILE A 38 -2.49 -16.09 -4.01
N ILE A 39 -2.20 -14.84 -4.40
CA ILE A 39 -1.31 -14.50 -5.50
C ILE A 39 0.15 -14.64 -5.09
N SER A 40 0.48 -14.16 -3.89
CA SER A 40 1.84 -14.23 -3.37
C SER A 40 1.88 -14.19 -1.85
N THR A 41 3.02 -14.62 -1.31
CA THR A 41 3.32 -14.60 0.11
C THR A 41 4.70 -14.00 0.35
N GLY A 42 4.92 -13.47 1.55
CA GLY A 42 6.21 -12.93 1.95
C GLY A 42 6.35 -12.91 3.45
N TYR A 43 7.55 -13.20 3.94
CA TYR A 43 7.93 -13.01 5.34
C TYR A 43 9.16 -12.11 5.41
N ASN A 44 9.40 -11.48 6.55
CA ASN A 44 10.59 -10.63 6.68
C ASN A 44 11.85 -11.48 6.93
N GLY A 45 12.89 -11.22 6.15
CA GLY A 45 14.14 -12.01 6.16
C GLY A 45 15.22 -11.35 5.33
N ALA A 46 16.47 -11.83 5.43
CA ALA A 46 17.56 -11.28 4.63
C ALA A 46 17.31 -11.53 3.12
N PRO A 47 17.84 -10.67 2.21
CA PRO A 47 17.78 -10.93 0.78
C PRO A 47 18.29 -12.33 0.44
N ARG A 48 17.73 -12.92 -0.63
CA ARG A 48 18.08 -14.27 -1.09
C ARG A 48 19.61 -14.43 -1.20
N GLY A 49 20.14 -15.52 -0.64
CA GLY A 49 21.58 -15.81 -0.64
C GLY A 49 22.42 -15.08 0.42
N ARG A 50 21.82 -14.24 1.27
CA ARG A 50 22.52 -13.62 2.42
C ARG A 50 22.18 -14.37 3.71
N LYS A 51 23.13 -14.40 4.64
CA LYS A 51 22.89 -14.87 6.02
C LYS A 51 21.80 -14.03 6.69
N ASN A 52 20.89 -14.70 7.36
CA ASN A 52 19.81 -14.08 8.12
C ASN A 52 20.28 -13.52 9.45
N CYS A 53 19.42 -12.75 10.12
CA CYS A 53 19.68 -12.29 11.48
C CYS A 53 19.72 -13.47 12.47
N SER A 54 18.86 -14.46 12.29
CA SER A 54 18.89 -15.74 13.02
C SER A 54 20.21 -16.50 12.82
N ASP A 55 20.75 -16.53 11.61
CA ASP A 55 22.00 -17.27 11.32
C ASP A 55 23.24 -16.58 11.87
N LEU A 56 23.11 -15.29 12.22
CA LEU A 56 24.18 -14.46 12.76
C LEU A 56 24.07 -14.27 14.27
N ASP A 57 22.94 -14.66 14.88
CA ASP A 57 22.62 -14.41 16.29
C ASP A 57 22.75 -12.93 16.72
N TYR A 58 22.56 -11.99 15.78
CA TYR A 58 22.45 -10.58 16.13
C TYR A 58 21.66 -9.74 15.12
N CYS A 59 21.02 -8.68 15.63
CA CYS A 59 20.44 -7.62 14.82
C CYS A 59 21.27 -6.33 14.94
N TYR A 60 21.76 -5.81 13.80
CA TYR A 60 22.53 -4.57 13.77
C TYR A 60 21.74 -3.37 14.32
N ARG A 61 20.42 -3.35 14.08
CA ARG A 61 19.53 -2.31 14.59
C ARG A 61 19.35 -2.35 16.11
N GLU A 62 19.40 -3.52 16.72
CA GLU A 62 19.33 -3.65 18.19
C GLU A 62 20.63 -3.20 18.84
N ARG A 63 21.78 -3.65 18.29
CA ARG A 63 23.11 -3.24 18.77
C ARG A 63 23.31 -1.73 18.74
N LEU A 64 22.82 -1.07 17.69
CA LEU A 64 22.88 0.38 17.55
C LEU A 64 21.69 1.12 18.18
N GLN A 65 20.82 0.42 18.92
CA GLN A 65 19.65 0.97 19.60
C GLN A 65 18.77 1.85 18.69
N VAL A 66 18.61 1.43 17.43
CA VAL A 66 17.88 2.21 16.43
C VAL A 66 16.38 2.18 16.73
N PRO A 67 15.74 3.36 16.91
CA PRO A 67 14.30 3.45 17.15
C PRO A 67 13.47 2.82 16.02
N ARG A 68 12.22 2.48 16.34
CA ARG A 68 11.25 2.02 15.33
C ARG A 68 11.04 3.12 14.28
N GLY A 69 10.80 2.71 13.03
CA GLY A 69 10.47 3.63 11.94
C GLY A 69 11.63 4.45 11.36
N GLN A 70 12.87 4.29 11.86
CA GLN A 70 14.03 5.07 11.44
C GLN A 70 15.15 4.19 10.88
N ARG A 71 16.01 4.79 10.04
CA ARG A 71 17.27 4.22 9.52
C ARG A 71 17.12 2.83 8.90
N TYR A 72 16.16 2.69 7.97
CA TYR A 72 15.82 1.41 7.34
C TYR A 72 17.00 0.76 6.61
N GLU A 73 17.94 1.56 6.11
CA GLU A 73 19.18 1.15 5.47
C GLU A 73 20.08 0.29 6.36
N LEU A 74 19.94 0.39 7.69
CA LEU A 74 20.65 -0.45 8.65
C LEU A 74 19.98 -1.82 8.85
N CYS A 75 18.75 -2.00 8.37
CA CYS A 75 18.07 -3.28 8.43
C CYS A 75 18.63 -4.20 7.34
N ARG A 76 19.08 -5.38 7.75
CA ARG A 76 19.46 -6.44 6.79
C ARG A 76 18.24 -7.07 6.13
N SER A 77 17.13 -7.14 6.87
CA SER A 77 15.93 -7.85 6.44
C SER A 77 15.11 -7.00 5.46
N VAL A 78 14.67 -7.63 4.38
CA VAL A 78 13.56 -7.15 3.55
C VAL A 78 12.26 -7.42 4.30
N HIS A 79 11.33 -6.49 4.22
CA HIS A 79 10.03 -6.57 4.89
C HIS A 79 9.11 -7.60 4.22
N ALA A 80 8.15 -8.14 4.97
CA ALA A 80 7.22 -9.15 4.49
C ALA A 80 6.38 -8.64 3.31
N GLU A 81 5.87 -7.41 3.42
CA GLU A 81 5.08 -6.76 2.38
C GLU A 81 5.88 -6.59 1.09
N ALA A 82 7.14 -6.16 1.21
CA ALA A 82 8.02 -6.01 0.06
C ALA A 82 8.32 -7.37 -0.59
N ASN A 83 8.57 -8.41 0.21
CA ASN A 83 8.79 -9.76 -0.29
C ASN A 83 7.55 -10.36 -0.99
N ALA A 84 6.35 -10.06 -0.49
CA ALA A 84 5.11 -10.48 -1.14
C ALA A 84 4.91 -9.74 -2.48
N ILE A 85 5.17 -8.43 -2.52
CA ILE A 85 5.03 -7.61 -3.73
C ILE A 85 6.03 -8.03 -4.82
N ILE A 86 7.31 -8.20 -4.49
CA ILE A 86 8.33 -8.57 -5.51
C ILE A 86 8.15 -9.97 -6.09
N SER A 87 7.34 -10.80 -5.43
CA SER A 87 7.08 -12.18 -5.85
C SER A 87 5.87 -12.31 -6.78
N ALA A 88 5.18 -11.20 -7.09
CA ALA A 88 4.04 -11.15 -8.00
C ALA A 88 4.25 -10.12 -9.10
N SER A 89 3.58 -10.31 -10.25
CA SER A 89 3.55 -9.29 -11.29
C SER A 89 2.65 -8.13 -10.87
N ARG A 90 2.93 -6.91 -11.34
CA ARG A 90 2.06 -5.76 -11.06
C ARG A 90 0.62 -5.99 -11.56
N ALA A 91 0.44 -6.70 -12.67
CA ALA A 91 -0.87 -7.02 -13.21
C ALA A 91 -1.71 -7.86 -12.23
N ASP A 92 -1.06 -8.79 -11.53
CA ASP A 92 -1.73 -9.63 -10.53
C ASP A 92 -2.02 -8.87 -9.24
N LEU A 93 -1.19 -7.88 -8.90
CA LEU A 93 -1.35 -7.05 -7.69
C LEU A 93 -2.45 -5.98 -7.81
N LEU A 94 -2.82 -5.56 -9.03
CA LEU A 94 -3.89 -4.58 -9.24
C LEU A 94 -5.22 -5.07 -8.69
N GLY A 95 -5.83 -4.29 -7.79
CA GLY A 95 -7.12 -4.62 -7.17
C GLY A 95 -7.06 -5.76 -6.14
N SER A 96 -5.86 -6.16 -5.74
CA SER A 96 -5.67 -7.17 -4.68
C SER A 96 -5.71 -6.54 -3.29
N VAL A 97 -5.84 -7.41 -2.28
CA VAL A 97 -5.79 -7.05 -0.85
C VAL A 97 -4.57 -7.73 -0.23
N ILE A 98 -3.79 -6.98 0.53
CA ILE A 98 -2.68 -7.51 1.32
C ILE A 98 -3.11 -7.71 2.78
N TYR A 99 -2.92 -8.92 3.29
CA TYR A 99 -3.10 -9.26 4.70
C TYR A 99 -1.74 -9.37 5.37
N LEU A 100 -1.62 -8.85 6.59
CA LEU A 100 -0.36 -8.76 7.32
C LEU A 100 -0.58 -9.26 8.75
N ALA A 101 0.26 -10.18 9.19
CA ALA A 101 0.33 -10.68 10.55
C ALA A 101 1.70 -10.40 11.14
N CYS A 102 1.76 -10.15 12.45
CA CYS A 102 3.01 -9.89 13.15
C CYS A 102 3.01 -10.56 14.53
N HIS A 103 4.12 -11.21 14.86
CA HIS A 103 4.42 -11.61 16.23
C HIS A 103 5.63 -10.83 16.74
N ASP A 104 5.61 -10.54 18.04
CA ASP A 104 6.84 -10.22 18.74
C ASP A 104 7.77 -11.43 18.76
N ALA A 105 9.03 -11.27 18.34
CA ALA A 105 9.94 -12.40 18.24
C ALA A 105 10.39 -12.95 19.61
N ALA A 106 10.38 -12.10 20.65
CA ALA A 106 10.81 -12.49 22.00
C ALA A 106 9.67 -13.16 22.78
N THR A 107 8.44 -12.65 22.68
CA THR A 107 7.29 -13.19 23.42
C THR A 107 6.41 -14.13 22.60
N ASN A 108 6.60 -14.17 21.28
CA ASN A 108 5.77 -14.88 20.32
C ASN A 108 4.27 -14.51 20.36
N GLN A 109 3.93 -13.39 20.98
CA GLN A 109 2.55 -12.88 21.02
C GLN A 109 2.21 -12.13 19.73
N LEU A 110 0.97 -12.30 19.27
CA LEU A 110 0.38 -11.53 18.18
C LEU A 110 0.38 -10.03 18.54
N ASP A 111 0.91 -9.21 17.63
CA ASP A 111 0.79 -7.77 17.71
C ASP A 111 -0.53 -7.36 17.03
N GLY A 112 -1.45 -6.76 17.80
CA GLY A 112 -2.78 -6.39 17.30
C GLY A 112 -2.83 -5.09 16.50
N ALA A 113 -1.78 -4.25 16.57
CA ALA A 113 -1.72 -2.93 15.93
C ALA A 113 -0.66 -2.91 14.82
N VAL A 114 -0.86 -3.75 13.81
CA VAL A 114 0.10 -3.96 12.73
C VAL A 114 -0.20 -3.03 11.56
N GLU A 115 0.69 -2.07 11.34
CA GLU A 115 0.62 -1.17 10.19
C GLU A 115 1.89 -1.28 9.34
N PRO A 116 1.77 -1.30 7.99
CA PRO A 116 2.93 -1.28 7.12
C PRO A 116 3.80 -0.05 7.36
N CYS A 117 5.12 -0.20 7.27
CA CYS A 117 6.04 0.93 7.43
C CYS A 117 5.91 1.94 6.27
N SER A 118 6.44 3.15 6.42
CA SER A 118 6.35 4.19 5.38
C SER A 118 7.02 3.81 4.05
N MET A 119 7.99 2.88 4.06
CA MET A 119 8.58 2.31 2.83
C MET A 119 7.60 1.33 2.17
N CYS A 120 7.05 0.38 2.93
CA CYS A 120 6.12 -0.62 2.43
C CYS A 120 4.80 0.00 1.96
N LYS A 121 4.27 1.02 2.66
CA LYS A 121 3.10 1.79 2.19
C LYS A 121 3.30 2.34 0.78
N ARG A 122 4.48 2.91 0.47
CA ARG A 122 4.80 3.41 -0.86
C ARG A 122 4.83 2.29 -1.91
N LEU A 123 5.36 1.11 -1.54
CA LEU A 123 5.37 -0.05 -2.43
C LEU A 123 3.96 -0.60 -2.68
N ILE A 124 3.13 -0.71 -1.63
CA ILE A 124 1.73 -1.16 -1.72
C ILE A 124 0.94 -0.26 -2.66
N LEU A 125 1.05 1.06 -2.46
CA LEU A 125 0.39 2.06 -3.33
C LEU A 125 0.88 1.95 -4.79
N ASN A 126 2.19 1.82 -5.00
CA ASN A 126 2.76 1.71 -6.35
C ASN A 126 2.42 0.37 -7.04
N ALA A 127 2.28 -0.70 -6.25
CA ALA A 127 1.86 -2.03 -6.71
C ALA A 127 0.38 -2.09 -7.12
N GLY A 128 -0.42 -1.07 -6.78
CA GLY A 128 -1.84 -1.01 -7.12
C GLY A 128 -2.74 -1.83 -6.17
N ILE A 129 -2.23 -2.14 -4.98
CA ILE A 129 -2.99 -2.76 -3.89
C ILE A 129 -3.72 -1.63 -3.15
N ARG A 130 -5.05 -1.59 -3.23
CA ARG A 130 -5.82 -0.45 -2.71
C ARG A 130 -7.20 -0.88 -2.19
N TYR A 131 -7.49 -0.54 -0.93
CA TYR A 131 -8.83 -0.50 -0.36
C TYR A 131 -9.05 0.93 0.13
N ASP A 132 -9.86 1.71 -0.60
CA ASP A 132 -10.08 3.13 -0.30
C ASP A 132 -11.47 3.33 0.35
N TYR A 133 -11.47 3.75 1.61
CA TYR A 133 -12.56 4.47 2.24
C TYR A 133 -11.97 5.75 2.85
N ALA A 134 -12.42 6.93 2.38
CA ALA A 134 -11.86 8.21 2.80
C ALA A 134 -12.97 9.22 3.14
N ASP A 135 -13.02 9.64 4.40
CA ASP A 135 -13.77 10.81 4.87
C ASP A 135 -12.76 11.93 5.13
N THR A 136 -12.91 13.09 4.46
CA THR A 136 -11.96 14.20 4.56
C THR A 136 -12.63 15.43 5.15
N HIS A 137 -12.15 15.85 6.32
CA HIS A 137 -12.54 17.09 6.99
C HIS A 137 -11.40 18.10 6.96
N ILE A 138 -11.65 19.25 6.34
CA ILE A 138 -10.73 20.38 6.33
C ILE A 138 -11.31 21.45 7.27
N HIS A 139 -10.52 21.84 8.27
CA HIS A 139 -10.84 22.95 9.15
C HIS A 139 -10.34 24.26 8.56
N SER A 140 -11.08 25.36 8.78
CA SER A 140 -10.68 26.67 8.32
C SER A 140 -9.40 27.14 9.01
N TYR A 141 -8.42 27.59 8.24
CA TYR A 141 -7.18 28.17 8.76
C TYR A 141 -7.06 29.64 8.34
N HIS A 142 -6.82 30.50 9.32
CA HIS A 142 -6.53 31.91 9.14
C HIS A 142 -5.06 32.14 9.46
N ASP A 143 -4.42 33.07 8.74
CA ASP A 143 -3.06 33.48 9.07
C ASP A 143 -3.03 34.01 10.52
N TRP A 144 -1.99 33.65 11.27
CA TRP A 144 -1.77 34.14 12.64
C TRP A 144 -1.13 35.53 12.66
N TYR A 145 -0.82 36.09 11.49
CA TYR A 145 -0.24 37.42 11.28
C TYR A 145 -1.06 38.20 10.25
N PRO A 146 -1.15 39.55 10.37
CA PRO A 146 -1.88 40.37 9.41
C PRO A 146 -1.13 40.43 8.07
N THR A 147 -1.83 40.09 6.98
CA THR A 147 -1.31 40.26 5.62
C THR A 147 -1.89 41.57 5.04
N PRO A 148 -1.06 42.47 4.50
CA PRO A 148 -1.54 43.70 3.88
C PRO A 148 -2.19 43.37 2.53
N VAL A 149 -3.51 43.54 2.44
CA VAL A 149 -4.28 43.51 1.18
C VAL A 149 -4.79 44.92 0.96
N ASP A 150 -4.41 45.55 -0.15
CA ASP A 150 -4.78 46.93 -0.50
C ASP A 150 -4.50 47.96 0.63
N GLY A 151 -3.39 47.76 1.36
CA GLY A 151 -2.95 48.64 2.44
C GLY A 151 -3.63 48.43 3.79
N THR A 152 -4.59 47.50 3.89
CA THR A 152 -5.27 47.18 5.15
C THR A 152 -4.73 45.86 5.74
N PRO A 153 -4.26 45.84 7.00
CA PRO A 153 -3.83 44.61 7.66
C PRO A 153 -5.05 43.72 7.93
N THR A 154 -5.17 42.61 7.21
CA THR A 154 -6.28 41.65 7.36
C THR A 154 -5.76 40.24 7.61
N TYR A 155 -6.46 39.49 8.45
CA TYR A 155 -6.18 38.07 8.68
C TYR A 155 -6.81 37.27 7.54
N ILE A 156 -6.02 36.94 6.53
CA ILE A 156 -6.50 36.22 5.36
C ILE A 156 -6.79 34.77 5.74
N GLN A 157 -7.99 34.30 5.36
CA GLN A 157 -8.35 32.89 5.43
C GLN A 157 -7.73 32.14 4.24
N ARG A 158 -6.73 31.30 4.50
CA ARG A 158 -6.00 30.53 3.46
C ARG A 158 -6.65 29.20 3.13
N SER A 159 -7.54 28.70 4.00
CA SER A 159 -8.29 27.48 3.78
C SER A 159 -9.71 27.60 4.31
N GLN A 160 -10.69 27.27 3.47
CA GLN A 160 -12.10 27.22 3.85
C GLN A 160 -12.42 25.89 4.54
N SER A 161 -13.39 25.90 5.46
CA SER A 161 -13.85 24.63 6.03
C SER A 161 -14.63 23.86 4.98
N LEU A 162 -14.18 22.66 4.64
CA LEU A 162 -14.74 21.83 3.58
C LEU A 162 -14.82 20.39 4.06
N ARG A 163 -16.00 19.78 3.91
CA ARG A 163 -16.22 18.35 4.11
C ARG A 163 -16.67 17.75 2.79
N ARG A 164 -15.94 16.76 2.29
CA ARG A 164 -16.22 16.09 1.02
C ARG A 164 -16.26 14.59 1.22
N HIS A 165 -17.28 13.96 0.66
CA HIS A 165 -17.40 12.52 0.58
C HIS A 165 -17.12 12.09 -0.86
N PHE A 166 -16.17 11.18 -1.05
CA PHE A 166 -15.84 10.62 -2.36
C PHE A 166 -16.25 9.15 -2.37
N ASN A 167 -17.10 8.76 -3.31
CA ASN A 167 -17.51 7.38 -3.55
C ASN A 167 -17.30 7.01 -5.01
N SER A 168 -16.42 6.05 -5.27
CA SER A 168 -16.29 5.47 -6.61
C SER A 168 -16.05 3.97 -6.51
N LEU A 169 -16.64 3.23 -7.44
CA LEU A 169 -16.56 1.78 -7.51
C LEU A 169 -15.31 1.41 -8.31
N THR A 170 -14.28 0.92 -7.61
CA THR A 170 -13.13 0.25 -8.23
C THR A 170 -13.54 -1.18 -8.60
N TRP A 171 -13.31 -1.57 -9.84
CA TRP A 171 -13.63 -2.92 -10.30
C TRP A 171 -12.60 -3.40 -11.32
N SER A 172 -12.43 -4.73 -11.39
CA SER A 172 -11.68 -5.39 -12.45
C SER A 172 -12.39 -6.67 -12.85
N ALA A 173 -12.59 -6.87 -14.14
CA ALA A 173 -13.18 -8.08 -14.72
C ALA A 173 -12.20 -8.68 -15.73
N GLY A 174 -12.01 -10.00 -15.64
CA GLY A 174 -11.13 -10.75 -16.54
C GLY A 174 -11.84 -11.93 -17.18
N ILE A 175 -11.54 -12.20 -18.44
CA ILE A 175 -12.03 -13.36 -19.19
C ILE A 175 -10.82 -14.13 -19.72
N ASN A 176 -10.77 -15.42 -19.42
CA ASN A 176 -9.83 -16.36 -20.00
C ASN A 176 -10.60 -17.33 -20.89
N TYR A 177 -10.23 -17.40 -22.17
CA TYR A 177 -10.83 -18.30 -23.15
C TYR A 177 -9.76 -19.15 -23.81
N SER A 178 -9.86 -20.47 -23.63
CA SER A 178 -8.97 -21.44 -24.26
C SER A 178 -9.75 -22.26 -25.28
N SER A 179 -9.36 -22.21 -26.55
CA SER A 179 -9.93 -23.04 -27.62
C SER A 179 -8.81 -23.65 -28.46
N GLY A 180 -8.48 -24.91 -28.17
CA GLY A 180 -7.38 -25.62 -28.81
C GLY A 180 -6.02 -24.97 -28.50
N PRO A 181 -5.18 -24.64 -29.51
CA PRO A 181 -3.89 -24.01 -29.30
C PRO A 181 -4.01 -22.53 -28.91
N TRP A 182 -5.20 -21.95 -28.93
CA TRP A 182 -5.40 -20.53 -28.66
C TRP A 182 -5.80 -20.31 -27.20
N VAL A 183 -5.06 -19.43 -26.52
CA VAL A 183 -5.40 -18.91 -25.19
C VAL A 183 -5.54 -17.40 -25.30
N MET A 184 -6.76 -16.91 -25.11
CA MET A 184 -7.07 -15.49 -25.04
C MET A 184 -7.31 -15.10 -23.58
N LYS A 185 -6.68 -14.01 -23.16
CA LYS A 185 -6.89 -13.39 -21.85
C LYS A 185 -7.23 -11.93 -22.08
N ALA A 186 -8.33 -11.46 -21.49
CA ALA A 186 -8.71 -10.06 -21.52
C ALA A 186 -9.00 -9.59 -20.10
N ASN A 187 -8.48 -8.43 -19.71
CA ASN A 187 -8.74 -7.79 -18.43
C ASN A 187 -9.19 -6.35 -18.68
N ALA A 188 -10.26 -5.95 -18.01
CA ALA A 188 -10.72 -4.57 -17.97
C ALA A 188 -10.83 -4.14 -16.51
N GLY A 189 -10.46 -2.90 -16.21
CA GLY A 189 -10.57 -2.37 -14.86
C GLY A 189 -10.76 -0.87 -14.82
N LYS A 190 -11.39 -0.42 -13.73
CA LYS A 190 -11.55 0.98 -13.37
C LYS A 190 -10.91 1.18 -12.00
N SER A 191 -10.03 2.17 -11.88
CA SER A 191 -9.49 2.65 -10.61
C SER A 191 -9.75 4.14 -10.44
N PHE A 192 -9.75 4.61 -9.20
CA PHE A 192 -9.85 6.04 -8.89
C PHE A 192 -8.82 6.47 -7.86
N ARG A 193 -8.53 7.77 -7.78
CA ARG A 193 -7.72 8.40 -6.74
C ARG A 193 -8.48 9.57 -6.13
N VAL A 194 -8.60 9.53 -4.80
CA VAL A 194 -9.16 10.65 -4.02
C VAL A 194 -8.18 11.83 -4.02
N PRO A 195 -8.67 13.07 -4.27
CA PRO A 195 -7.85 14.28 -4.16
C PRO A 195 -7.36 14.49 -2.73
N ILE A 196 -6.12 14.95 -2.55
CA ILE A 196 -5.58 15.25 -1.22
C ILE A 196 -6.12 16.59 -0.68
N PRO A 197 -6.20 16.81 0.65
CA PRO A 197 -6.73 18.06 1.23
C PRO A 197 -6.10 19.34 0.65
N LYS A 198 -4.82 19.27 0.31
CA LYS A 198 -4.07 20.36 -0.31
C LYS A 198 -4.56 20.69 -1.73
N GLU A 199 -4.95 19.68 -2.51
CA GLU A 199 -5.53 19.86 -3.86
C GLU A 199 -6.97 20.44 -3.78
N LEU A 200 -7.65 20.29 -2.64
CA LEU A 200 -9.03 20.76 -2.43
C LEU A 200 -9.10 22.16 -1.79
N GLY A 201 -8.20 22.48 -0.87
CA GLY A 201 -8.42 23.61 0.04
C GLY A 201 -7.20 24.48 0.36
N ALA A 202 -6.04 24.27 -0.28
CA ALA A 202 -4.88 25.13 -0.04
C ALA A 202 -4.94 26.39 -0.94
N ASP A 203 -4.90 27.59 -0.37
CA ASP A 203 -4.71 28.83 -1.14
C ASP A 203 -3.52 29.60 -0.57
N GLY A 204 -2.32 29.30 -1.07
CA GLY A 204 -1.09 29.89 -0.53
C GLY A 204 0.22 29.37 -1.13
N ILE A 205 1.34 29.88 -0.60
CA ILE A 205 2.69 29.51 -1.04
C ILE A 205 3.15 28.26 -0.27
N ASN A 206 3.60 27.25 -1.00
CA ASN A 206 4.25 26.10 -0.41
C ASN A 206 5.73 26.37 -0.17
N TYR A 207 6.09 26.60 1.09
CA TYR A 207 7.45 26.98 1.48
C TYR A 207 8.51 25.87 1.29
N HIS A 208 8.11 24.61 1.08
CA HIS A 208 9.06 23.53 0.77
C HIS A 208 9.48 23.50 -0.70
N ILE A 209 8.67 24.06 -1.62
CA ILE A 209 8.92 24.04 -3.07
C ILE A 209 8.83 25.44 -3.71
N PHE A 210 8.68 26.49 -2.90
CA PHE A 210 8.56 27.90 -3.31
C PHE A 210 7.59 28.14 -4.48
N ARG A 211 6.42 27.48 -4.45
CA ARG A 211 5.40 27.60 -5.49
C ARG A 211 4.06 28.03 -4.90
N TYR A 212 3.36 28.94 -5.58
CA TYR A 212 1.97 29.27 -5.27
C TYR A 212 1.06 28.14 -5.71
N GLU A 213 0.26 27.62 -4.79
CA GLU A 213 -0.68 26.53 -5.05
C GLU A 213 -2.09 26.97 -4.62
N ARG A 214 -3.05 26.77 -5.54
CA ARG A 214 -4.46 27.05 -5.31
C ARG A 214 -5.24 25.76 -5.55
N GLY A 215 -5.81 25.22 -4.48
CA GLY A 215 -6.67 24.06 -4.48
C GLY A 215 -8.02 24.38 -5.11
N ASN A 216 -8.59 23.39 -5.77
CA ASN A 216 -9.92 23.48 -6.35
C ASN A 216 -10.89 22.74 -5.43
N ALA A 217 -11.73 23.49 -4.73
CA ALA A 217 -12.71 22.92 -3.84
C ALA A 217 -13.70 21.98 -4.55
N SER A 218 -13.85 22.08 -5.87
CA SER A 218 -14.73 21.27 -6.73
C SER A 218 -14.01 20.18 -7.52
N LEU A 219 -12.80 19.81 -7.13
CA LEU A 219 -12.07 18.73 -7.81
C LEU A 219 -12.78 17.38 -7.58
N ASP A 220 -13.12 16.70 -8.67
CA ASP A 220 -13.61 15.32 -8.62
C ASP A 220 -12.47 14.32 -8.44
N ALA A 221 -12.82 13.10 -8.05
CA ALA A 221 -11.86 12.01 -7.99
C ALA A 221 -11.30 11.71 -9.38
N GLU A 222 -9.98 11.53 -9.48
CA GLU A 222 -9.32 11.13 -10.71
C GLU A 222 -9.71 9.68 -11.02
N GLU A 223 -10.27 9.42 -12.20
CA GLU A 223 -10.65 8.07 -12.65
C GLU A 223 -9.75 7.61 -13.78
N SER A 224 -9.31 6.36 -13.73
CA SER A 224 -8.50 5.73 -14.78
C SER A 224 -9.09 4.38 -15.18
N TYR A 225 -9.16 4.15 -16.48
CA TYR A 225 -9.64 2.92 -17.08
C TYR A 225 -8.46 2.17 -17.70
N GLN A 226 -8.38 0.87 -17.48
CA GLN A 226 -7.34 0.00 -18.01
C GLN A 226 -7.97 -1.16 -18.78
N LEU A 227 -7.37 -1.51 -19.91
CA LEU A 227 -7.76 -2.63 -20.74
C LEU A 227 -6.51 -3.33 -21.27
N ASP A 228 -6.33 -4.58 -20.88
CA ASP A 228 -5.23 -5.43 -21.29
C ASP A 228 -5.78 -6.66 -22.03
N MET A 229 -5.23 -6.98 -23.19
CA MET A 229 -5.60 -8.17 -23.96
C MET A 229 -4.35 -8.93 -24.40
N ALA A 230 -4.35 -10.24 -24.21
CA ALA A 230 -3.29 -11.15 -24.63
C ALA A 230 -3.89 -12.30 -25.43
N LEU A 231 -3.28 -12.60 -26.58
CA LEU A 231 -3.59 -13.76 -27.40
C LEU A 231 -2.33 -14.60 -27.52
N CYS A 232 -2.37 -15.80 -26.96
CA CYS A 232 -1.29 -16.77 -27.00
C CYS A 232 -1.69 -17.92 -27.92
N TRP A 233 -0.73 -18.39 -28.71
CA TRP A 233 -0.87 -19.56 -29.56
C TRP A 233 0.20 -20.58 -29.18
N ASP A 234 -0.23 -21.75 -28.75
CA ASP A 234 0.64 -22.87 -28.42
C ASP A 234 0.76 -23.78 -29.65
N ASN A 235 1.96 -23.83 -30.24
CA ASN A 235 2.21 -24.56 -31.47
C ASN A 235 2.67 -26.02 -31.22
N GLY A 236 2.55 -26.53 -29.99
CA GLY A 236 2.89 -27.92 -29.66
C GLY A 236 4.35 -28.31 -29.91
N GLN A 237 5.23 -27.35 -30.22
CA GLN A 237 6.67 -27.54 -30.35
C GLN A 237 7.39 -26.82 -29.21
N MET A 238 7.59 -27.53 -28.09
CA MET A 238 8.92 -27.94 -27.63
C MET A 238 8.86 -28.68 -26.28
N SER A 239 9.73 -29.69 -26.21
CA SER A 239 10.32 -30.39 -25.06
C SER A 239 10.58 -29.56 -23.81
#